data_AF-W1U0G4-F1
#
_entry.id   AF-W1U0G4-F1
#
_cell.length_a   1.000
_cell.length_b   1.000
_cell.length_c   1.000
_cell.angle_alpha   90.00
_cell.angle_beta   90.00
_cell.angle_gamma   90.00
#
_symmetry.space_group_name_H-M   'P 1'
#
loop_
_entity.id
_entity.type
_entity.pdbx_description
1 polymer ?
#
loop_
_entity_poly.entity_id
_entity_poly.type
_entity_poly.pdbx_seq_one_letter_code
_entity_poly.pdbx_strand_id
1 'polypeptide(L)' 'VYGAADSKAGGVESIFRIADHDALNHQVEIRAGVLEDECRQKMKDFFRARRAAKSADAK' A
#
# COMPACT_ATOMS: atom_id res chain seq x y z
N VAL A 1 -1.44 -2.84 12.26
CA VAL A 1 -0.11 -3.20 11.72
C VAL A 1 -0.18 -3.30 10.22
N TYR A 2 0.75 -2.70 9.46
CA TYR A 2 0.83 -2.86 8.00
C TYR A 2 2.29 -2.87 7.52
N GLY A 3 2.51 -3.33 6.28
CA GLY A 3 3.84 -3.41 5.65
C GLY A 3 4.21 -2.13 4.88
N ALA A 4 4.18 -2.19 3.55
CA ALA A 4 4.47 -1.03 2.71
C ALA A 4 3.30 -0.03 2.67
N ALA A 5 3.62 1.26 2.74
CA ALA A 5 2.64 2.34 2.56
C ALA A 5 2.17 2.46 1.10
N ASP A 6 0.93 2.92 0.91
CA ASP A 6 0.36 3.22 -0.41
C ASP A 6 0.38 4.73 -0.65
N SER A 7 1.37 5.20 -1.42
CA SER A 7 1.52 6.61 -1.76
C SER A 7 0.42 7.17 -2.67
N LYS A 8 -0.42 6.32 -3.29
CA LYS A 8 -1.46 6.73 -4.25
C LYS A 8 -2.85 6.73 -3.65
N ALA A 9 -3.11 5.92 -2.64
CA ALA A 9 -4.45 5.74 -2.08
C ALA A 9 -4.49 5.48 -0.56
N GLY A 10 -3.35 5.59 0.15
CA GLY A 10 -3.27 5.20 1.56
C GLY A 10 -4.12 6.08 2.48
N GLY A 11 -5.05 5.46 3.23
CA GLY A 11 -5.96 6.16 4.16
C GLY A 11 -5.48 6.26 5.61
N VAL A 12 -4.34 5.65 5.94
CA VAL A 12 -3.80 5.59 7.31
C VAL A 12 -2.76 6.69 7.53
N GLU A 13 -1.75 6.81 6.66
CA GLU A 13 -0.71 7.85 6.81
C GLU A 13 -0.32 8.58 5.51
N SER A 14 -0.71 8.07 4.34
CA SER A 14 -0.21 8.61 3.05
C SER A 14 -1.03 9.77 2.50
N ILE A 15 -2.33 9.61 2.34
CA ILE A 15 -3.26 10.64 1.82
C ILE A 15 -4.20 11.11 2.91
N PHE A 16 -4.75 10.16 3.66
CA PHE A 16 -5.60 10.46 4.81
C PHE A 16 -4.98 9.91 6.08
N ARG A 17 -5.51 10.40 7.21
CA ARG A 17 -5.15 9.99 8.57
C ARG A 17 -6.33 9.38 9.31
N ILE A 18 -7.15 8.57 8.63
CA ILE A 18 -8.46 8.16 9.15
C ILE A 18 -8.32 7.36 10.46
N ALA A 19 -7.25 6.59 10.60
CA ALA A 19 -7.06 5.71 11.74
C ALA A 19 -6.68 6.44 13.06
N ASP A 20 -6.18 7.68 12.97
CA ASP A 20 -5.72 8.45 14.13
C ASP A 20 -6.10 9.93 14.07
N HIS A 21 -7.10 10.29 13.28
CA HIS A 21 -7.56 11.67 13.17
C HIS A 21 -8.25 12.16 14.46
N ASP A 22 -7.83 13.32 14.98
CA ASP A 22 -8.34 13.87 16.26
C ASP A 22 -9.85 14.14 16.29
N ALA A 23 -10.46 14.42 15.13
CA ALA A 23 -11.90 14.63 15.02
C ALA A 23 -12.74 13.35 15.18
N LEU A 24 -12.10 12.17 15.22
CA LEU A 24 -12.77 10.88 15.37
C LEU A 24 -12.70 10.41 16.82
N ASN A 25 -13.72 9.67 17.25
CA ASN A 25 -13.87 9.21 18.63
C ASN A 25 -12.94 8.05 19.01
N HIS A 26 -12.17 7.50 18.07
CA HIS A 26 -11.26 6.39 18.29
C HIS A 26 -9.93 6.61 17.57
N GLN A 27 -8.83 6.34 18.27
CA GLN A 27 -7.48 6.41 17.75
C GLN A 27 -6.83 5.04 17.82
N VAL A 28 -6.42 4.53 16.66
CA VAL A 28 -5.82 3.20 16.54
C VAL A 28 -4.31 3.32 16.71
N GLU A 29 -3.71 2.41 17.48
CA GLU A 29 -2.24 2.28 17.52
C GLU A 29 -1.73 1.71 16.18
N ILE A 30 -0.91 2.47 15.47
CA ILE A 30 -0.42 2.13 14.15
C ILE A 30 1.03 1.65 14.25
N ARG A 31 1.28 0.42 13.80
CA ARG A 31 2.62 -0.11 13.53
C ARG A 31 2.82 -0.28 12.03
N ALA A 32 3.52 0.68 11.43
CA ALA A 32 3.86 0.71 10.01
C ALA A 32 5.16 -0.04 9.72
N GLY A 33 5.39 -0.38 8.45
CA GLY A 33 6.71 -0.79 7.95
C GLY A 33 7.09 -2.25 8.21
N VAL A 34 6.18 -3.09 8.71
CA VAL A 34 6.52 -4.50 9.02
C VAL A 34 6.73 -5.29 7.73
N LEU A 35 7.97 -5.73 7.47
CA LEU A 35 8.37 -6.37 6.21
C LEU A 35 8.04 -5.51 4.99
N GLU A 36 8.29 -4.20 5.10
CA GLU A 36 7.93 -3.21 4.09
C GLU A 36 8.51 -3.55 2.72
N ASP A 37 9.79 -3.90 2.65
CA ASP A 37 10.45 -4.17 1.38
C ASP A 37 9.89 -5.42 0.70
N GLU A 38 9.61 -6.49 1.46
CA GLU A 38 8.99 -7.70 0.94
C GLU A 38 7.56 -7.44 0.44
N CYS A 39 6.77 -6.70 1.22
CA CYS A 39 5.42 -6.29 0.81
C CYS A 39 5.47 -5.43 -0.46
N ARG A 40 6.38 -4.47 -0.55
CA ARG A 40 6.58 -3.62 -1.73
C ARG A 40 7.00 -4.44 -2.94
N GLN A 41 7.91 -5.39 -2.74
CA GLN A 41 8.44 -6.21 -3.82
C GLN A 41 7.35 -7.08 -4.44
N LYS A 42 6.48 -7.70 -3.62
CA LYS A 42 5.32 -8.47 -4.10
C LYS A 42 4.42 -7.65 -5.03
N MET A 43 4.11 -6.41 -4.66
CA MET A 43 3.30 -5.51 -5.50
C MET A 43 4.00 -5.15 -6.82
N LYS A 44 5.31 -4.85 -6.76
CA LYS A 44 6.11 -4.57 -7.97
C LYS A 44 6.11 -5.76 -8.92
N ASP A 45 6.29 -6.97 -8.39
CA ASP A 45 6.34 -8.21 -9.16
C ASP A 45 5.01 -8.49 -9.86
N PHE A 46 3.90 -8.37 -9.14
CA PHE A 46 2.56 -8.55 -9.69
C PHE A 46 2.31 -7.61 -10.89
N PHE A 47 2.55 -6.31 -10.73
CA PHE A 47 2.29 -5.36 -11.80
C PHE A 47 3.29 -5.48 -12.96
N ARG A 48 4.53 -5.91 -12.70
CA ARG A 48 5.50 -6.21 -13.76
C ARG A 48 5.03 -7.39 -14.61
N ALA A 49 4.63 -8.49 -14.00
CA ALA A 49 4.10 -9.67 -14.70
C ALA A 49 2.84 -9.32 -15.50
N ARG A 50 1.89 -8.59 -14.90
CA ARG A 50 0.66 -8.15 -15.57
C ARG A 50 0.93 -7.28 -16.81
N ARG A 51 1.91 -6.37 -16.76
CA ARG A 51 2.28 -5.54 -17.91
C ARG A 51 2.93 -6.36 -19.02
N ALA A 52 3.81 -7.29 -18.66
CA ALA A 52 4.45 -8.17 -19.64
C ALA A 52 3.43 -9.03 -20.40
N ALA A 53 2.46 -9.62 -19.69
CA ALA A 53 1.37 -10.38 -20.32
C ALA A 53 0.55 -9.54 -21.30
N LYS A 54 0.16 -8.31 -20.91
CA LYS A 54 -0.59 -7.40 -21.78
C LYS A 54 0.18 -7.05 -23.07
N SER A 55 1.51 -6.93 -22.99
CA SER A 55 2.35 -6.66 -24.15
C SER A 55 2.49 -7.87 -25.08
N ALA A 56 2.35 -9.09 -24.56
CA ALA A 56 2.38 -10.32 -25.37
C ALA A 56 1.06 -10.53 -26.13
N ASP A 57 -0.09 -10.24 -25.50
CA ASP A 57 -1.41 -10.37 -26.14
C ASP A 57 -1.67 -9.32 -27.23
N ALA A 58 -0.95 -8.19 -27.19
CA ALA A 58 -1.09 -7.10 -28.15
C ALA A 58 -0.24 -7.29 -29.42
N LYS A 59 0.50 -8.40 -29.53
CA LYS A 59 1.39 -8.71 -30.65
C LYS A 59 0.88 -9.92 -31.42
#